data_AF-A0A3E2JFT2-F1
#
_entry.id   AF-A0A3E2JFT2-F1
#
_cell.length_a   1.000
_cell.length_b   1.000
_cell.length_c   1.000
_cell.angle_alpha   90.00
_cell.angle_beta   90.00
_cell.angle_gamma   90.00
#
_symmetry.space_group_name_H-M   'P 1'
#
loop_
_entity.id
_entity.type
_entity.pdbx_description
1 polymer ?
#
loop_
_entity_poly.entity_id
_entity_poly.type
_entity_poly.pdbx_seq_one_letter_code
_entity_poly.pdbx_strand_id
1 'polypeptide(L)'
;MKEKYGQDFRKINVTKGEHGVEVENPTNYPLIGKGVQGAVFKLSRRRCVKIFSGMNAAKKEADAMRQGQDSYLMPRIFEVGDNYIVMEYVDGPSLEDLM
;
A
#
# COMPACT_ATOMS: atom_id res chain seq x y z
N MET A 1 -20.20 -1.44 5.47
CA MET A 1 -18.86 -1.93 5.09
C MET A 1 -17.74 -1.57 6.08
N LYS A 2 -18.01 -1.41 7.38
CA LYS A 2 -16.97 -1.43 8.45
C LYS A 2 -16.39 -2.84 8.70
N GLU A 3 -16.88 -3.85 7.97
CA GLU A 3 -16.81 -5.26 8.38
C GLU A 3 -15.47 -5.96 8.09
N LYS A 4 -14.51 -5.32 7.42
CA LYS A 4 -13.23 -5.96 7.04
C LYS A 4 -11.99 -5.41 7.75
N TYR A 5 -12.01 -4.15 8.21
CA TYR A 5 -10.87 -3.47 8.85
C TYR A 5 -11.35 -2.56 9.99
N GLY A 6 -10.53 -2.38 11.04
CA GLY A 6 -10.94 -1.64 12.25
C GLY A 6 -11.24 -0.15 12.04
N GLN A 7 -10.66 0.46 11.01
CA GLN A 7 -10.92 1.82 10.53
C GLN A 7 -10.97 1.85 9.00
N ASP A 8 -11.56 2.91 8.45
CA ASP A 8 -11.60 3.12 7.00
C ASP A 8 -10.33 3.82 6.51
N PHE A 9 -9.40 3.05 5.93
CA PHE A 9 -8.16 3.57 5.37
C PHE A 9 -8.39 4.48 4.16
N ARG A 10 -9.58 4.45 3.53
CA ARG A 10 -9.90 5.32 2.39
C ARG A 10 -10.02 6.79 2.76
N LYS A 11 -10.02 7.10 4.06
CA LYS A 11 -9.92 8.47 4.59
C LYS A 11 -8.51 9.05 4.53
N ILE A 12 -7.50 8.21 4.30
CA ILE A 12 -6.11 8.66 4.15
C ILE A 12 -5.95 9.28 2.77
N ASN A 13 -5.49 10.52 2.74
CA ASN A 13 -5.22 11.23 1.51
C ASN A 13 -3.72 11.17 1.18
N VAL A 14 -3.41 10.80 -0.06
CA VAL A 14 -2.04 10.76 -0.58
C VAL A 14 -2.00 11.61 -1.84
N THR A 15 -1.21 12.67 -1.83
CA THR A 15 -1.11 13.64 -2.94
C THR A 15 0.31 13.68 -3.47
N LYS A 16 0.50 14.27 -4.65
CA LYS A 16 1.83 14.46 -5.25
C LYS A 16 2.50 15.67 -4.60
N GLY A 17 3.73 15.51 -4.11
CA GLY A 17 4.62 16.59 -3.65
C GLY A 17 5.86 16.74 -4.53
N GLU A 18 6.78 17.63 -4.16
CA GLU A 18 8.01 17.90 -4.93
C GLU A 18 9.00 16.72 -4.95
N HIS A 19 9.15 16.01 -3.82
CA HIS A 19 10.11 14.91 -3.65
C HIS A 19 9.43 13.55 -3.37
N GLY A 20 8.20 13.36 -3.84
CA GLY A 20 7.45 12.13 -3.69
C GLY A 20 5.97 12.39 -3.43
N VAL A 21 5.41 11.75 -2.40
CA VAL A 21 4.03 12.01 -1.99
C VAL A 21 3.93 12.81 -0.70
N GLU A 22 2.80 13.47 -0.49
CA GLU A 22 2.38 14.00 0.80
C GLU A 22 1.27 13.12 1.36
N VAL A 23 1.17 13.05 2.68
CA VAL A 23 0.25 12.13 3.39
C VAL A 23 -0.49 12.89 4.46
N GLU A 24 -1.83 12.84 4.39
CA GLU A 24 -2.72 13.24 5.46
C GLU A 24 -3.46 11.99 5.96
N ASN A 25 -3.17 11.56 7.18
CA ASN A 25 -3.67 10.32 7.74
C ASN A 25 -4.52 10.58 9.00
N PRO A 26 -5.86 10.69 8.87
CA PRO A 26 -6.76 10.89 10.01
C PRO A 26 -7.07 9.58 10.78
N THR A 27 -6.33 8.50 10.51
CA THR A 27 -6.54 7.18 11.11
C THR A 27 -5.36 6.81 12.02
N ASN A 28 -5.47 5.66 12.71
CA ASN A 28 -4.35 5.12 13.50
C ASN A 28 -3.52 4.09 12.74
N TYR A 29 -3.69 3.94 11.42
CA TYR A 29 -2.85 3.03 10.65
C TYR A 29 -1.45 3.62 10.48
N PRO A 30 -0.39 2.94 10.95
CA PRO A 30 0.96 3.49 10.88
C PRO A 30 1.46 3.51 9.44
N LEU A 31 2.12 4.61 9.07
CA LEU A 31 2.89 4.72 7.83
C LEU A 31 4.15 3.85 7.97
N ILE A 32 4.33 2.90 7.06
CA ILE A 32 5.45 1.94 7.08
C ILE A 32 6.32 2.02 5.81
N GLY A 33 5.92 2.82 4.83
CA GLY A 33 6.70 3.04 3.63
C GLY A 33 6.19 4.24 2.86
N LYS A 34 7.08 5.01 2.23
CA LYS A 34 6.73 6.20 1.47
C LYS A 34 7.62 6.26 0.24
N GLY A 35 7.01 6.35 -0.94
CA GLY A 35 7.72 6.40 -2.21
C GLY A 35 7.25 7.55 -3.09
N VAL A 36 7.68 7.54 -4.36
CA VAL A 36 7.40 8.62 -5.30
C VAL A 36 5.91 8.71 -5.66
N GLN A 37 5.23 7.57 -5.76
CA GLN A 37 3.86 7.48 -6.30
C GLN A 37 2.81 7.14 -5.24
N GLY A 38 3.23 6.76 -4.02
CA GLY A 38 2.31 6.34 -2.99
C GLY A 38 2.96 6.10 -1.64
N ALA A 39 2.11 5.84 -0.66
CA ALA A 39 2.46 5.56 0.72
C ALA A 39 1.82 4.24 1.18
N VAL A 40 2.51 3.50 2.04
CA VAL A 40 2.11 2.19 2.53
C VAL A 40 1.76 2.26 4.01
N PHE A 41 0.59 1.76 4.39
CA PHE A 41 0.09 1.75 5.76
C PHE A 41 -0.19 0.33 6.22
N LYS A 42 0.16 0.01 7.47
CA LYS A 42 -0.11 -1.32 8.05
C LYS A 42 -1.56 -1.40 8.51
N LEU A 43 -2.34 -2.33 7.95
CA LEU A 43 -3.74 -2.55 8.33
C LEU A 43 -3.90 -3.57 9.46
N SER A 44 -3.01 -4.58 9.49
CA SER A 44 -3.01 -5.65 10.49
C SER A 44 -1.65 -6.36 10.52
N ARG A 45 -1.54 -7.45 11.28
CA ARG A 45 -0.32 -8.29 11.30
C ARG A 45 0.08 -8.86 9.93
N ARG A 46 -0.88 -9.09 9.02
CA ARG A 46 -0.64 -9.77 7.74
C ARG A 46 -1.00 -8.95 6.50
N ARG A 47 -1.45 -7.70 6.68
CA ARG A 47 -1.97 -6.87 5.59
C ARG A 47 -1.47 -5.44 5.70
N CYS A 48 -1.11 -4.87 4.56
CA CYS A 48 -0.90 -3.45 4.38
C CYS A 48 -1.74 -2.94 3.20
N VAL A 49 -1.87 -1.63 3.11
CA VAL A 49 -2.44 -0.96 1.95
C VAL A 49 -1.42 0.02 1.40
N LYS A 50 -1.19 -0.02 0.09
CA LYS A 50 -0.51 1.06 -0.62
C LYS A 50 -1.58 1.97 -1.22
N ILE A 51 -1.52 3.26 -0.86
CA ILE A 51 -2.40 4.30 -1.40
C ILE A 51 -1.56 5.18 -2.32
N PHE A 52 -2.07 5.41 -3.52
CA PHE A 52 -1.39 6.09 -4.61
C PHE A 52 -1.91 7.52 -4.76
N SER A 53 -1.02 8.43 -5.14
CA SER A 53 -1.39 9.81 -5.49
C SER A 53 -2.08 9.92 -6.85
N GLY A 54 -2.07 8.85 -7.66
CA GLY A 54 -2.75 8.80 -8.95
C GLY A 54 -3.21 7.40 -9.34
N MET A 55 -4.44 7.31 -9.87
CA MET A 55 -5.10 6.06 -10.25
C MET A 55 -4.33 5.27 -11.32
N ASN A 56 -3.71 5.97 -12.28
CA ASN A 56 -2.92 5.32 -13.33
C ASN A 56 -1.70 4.56 -12.78
N ALA A 57 -1.08 5.05 -11.70
CA ALA A 57 0.01 4.35 -11.04
C ALA A 57 -0.50 3.09 -10.34
N ALA A 58 -1.60 3.20 -9.60
CA ALA A 58 -2.24 2.06 -8.94
C ALA A 58 -2.61 0.95 -9.93
N LYS A 59 -3.20 1.29 -11.07
CA LYS A 59 -3.57 0.33 -12.11
C LYS A 59 -2.35 -0.40 -12.68
N LYS A 60 -1.31 0.33 -13.08
CA LYS A 60 -0.08 -0.26 -13.62
C LYS A 60 0.60 -1.20 -12.61
N GLU A 61 0.67 -0.79 -11.35
CA GLU A 61 1.28 -1.61 -10.31
C GLU A 61 0.45 -2.86 -10.01
N ALA A 62 -0.89 -2.72 -9.93
CA ALA A 62 -1.78 -3.86 -9.77
C ALA A 62 -1.65 -4.87 -10.91
N ASP A 63 -1.54 -4.41 -12.16
CA ASP A 63 -1.39 -5.28 -13.34
C ASP A 63 -0.03 -6.00 -13.35
N ALA A 64 1.05 -5.33 -12.90
CA ALA A 64 2.36 -5.96 -12.74
C ALA A 64 2.35 -7.01 -11.62
N MET A 65 1.78 -6.68 -10.46
CA MET A 65 1.69 -7.61 -9.34
C MET A 65 0.81 -8.83 -9.66
N ARG A 66 -0.29 -8.65 -10.40
CA ARG A 66 -1.17 -9.73 -10.88
C ARG A 66 -0.42 -10.75 -11.73
N GLN A 67 0.44 -10.27 -12.63
CA GLN A 67 1.25 -11.14 -13.50
C GLN A 67 2.25 -11.98 -12.72
N GLY A 68 2.69 -11.53 -11.54
CA GLY A 68 3.62 -12.26 -10.69
C GLY A 68 2.98 -13.07 -9.55
N GLN A 69 1.65 -13.16 -9.46
CA GLN A 69 0.97 -13.85 -8.33
C GLN A 69 1.25 -15.36 -8.28
N ASP A 70 1.79 -15.95 -9.33
CA ASP A 70 2.26 -17.33 -9.40
C ASP A 70 3.59 -17.55 -8.64
N SER A 71 4.33 -16.49 -8.36
CA SER A 71 5.59 -16.52 -7.60
C SER A 71 5.37 -16.29 -6.11
N TYR A 72 6.02 -17.10 -5.27
CA TYR A 72 6.05 -16.92 -3.81
C TYR A 72 6.78 -15.64 -3.37
N LEU A 73 7.58 -15.04 -4.26
CA LEU A 73 8.29 -13.79 -4.00
C LEU A 73 7.36 -12.57 -4.14
N MET A 74 6.22 -12.72 -4.79
CA MET A 74 5.25 -11.64 -4.99
C MET A 74 4.26 -11.61 -3.81
N PRO A 75 4.07 -10.45 -3.14
CA PRO A 75 3.03 -10.32 -2.12
C PRO A 75 1.64 -10.64 -2.68
N ARG A 76 0.86 -11.42 -1.93
CA ARG A 76 -0.52 -11.73 -2.31
C ARG A 76 -1.38 -10.47 -2.35
N ILE A 77 -2.15 -10.31 -3.42
CA ILE A 77 -3.16 -9.25 -3.51
C ILE A 77 -4.46 -9.71 -2.84
N PHE A 78 -5.02 -8.87 -1.98
CA PHE A 78 -6.34 -9.11 -1.37
C PHE A 78 -7.45 -8.23 -1.97
N GLU A 79 -7.11 -7.04 -2.45
CA GLU A 79 -8.07 -6.05 -2.96
C GLU A 79 -7.35 -5.01 -3.82
N VAL A 80 -7.98 -4.58 -4.91
CA VAL A 80 -7.51 -3.45 -5.73
C VAL A 80 -8.68 -2.49 -5.89
N GLY A 81 -8.48 -1.24 -5.49
CA GLY A 81 -9.41 -0.13 -5.74
C GLY A 81 -8.82 0.86 -6.74
N ASP A 82 -9.48 2.01 -6.89
CA ASP A 82 -9.13 3.02 -7.90
C ASP A 82 -7.73 3.61 -7.70
N ASN A 83 -7.34 3.84 -6.45
CA ASN A 83 -6.05 4.43 -6.07
C ASN A 83 -5.37 3.67 -4.93
N TYR A 84 -5.74 2.40 -4.68
CA TYR A 84 -5.13 1.62 -3.61
C TYR A 84 -5.03 0.13 -3.94
N ILE A 85 -4.08 -0.53 -3.28
CA ILE A 85 -3.90 -1.98 -3.32
C ILE A 85 -3.77 -2.47 -1.88
N VAL A 86 -4.64 -3.38 -1.45
CA VAL A 86 -4.47 -4.13 -0.19
C VAL A 86 -3.73 -5.41 -0.51
N MET A 87 -2.60 -5.63 0.15
CA MET A 87 -1.71 -6.75 -0.11
C MET A 87 -1.12 -7.34 1.18
N GLU A 88 -0.45 -8.47 1.03
CA GLU A 88 0.31 -9.11 2.09
C GLU A 88 1.37 -8.16 2.66
N TYR A 89 1.40 -8.07 3.99
CA TYR A 89 2.50 -7.43 4.70
C TYR A 89 3.63 -8.46 4.85
N VAL A 90 4.77 -8.18 4.21
CA VAL A 90 6.00 -8.96 4.36
C VAL A 90 6.68 -8.53 5.64
N ASP A 91 6.69 -9.42 6.62
CA ASP A 91 7.31 -9.19 7.93
C ASP A 91 8.75 -9.70 7.90
N GLY A 92 9.69 -8.78 7.78
CA GLY A 92 11.12 -9.08 7.68
C GLY A 92 11.96 -7.81 7.53
N PRO A 93 13.29 -7.93 7.70
CA PRO A 93 14.20 -6.82 7.47
C PRO A 93 14.12 -6.37 6.01
N SER A 94 14.27 -5.08 5.77
CA SER A 94 14.49 -4.56 4.43
C SER A 94 15.87 -5.01 3.92
N LEU A 95 16.11 -4.88 2.62
CA LEU A 95 17.44 -5.13 2.07
C LEU A 95 18.49 -4.19 2.68
N GLU A 96 18.10 -2.94 2.98
CA GLU A 96 18.97 -1.94 3.62
C GLU A 96 19.36 -2.35 5.05
N ASP A 97 18.44 -2.95 5.81
CA ASP A 97 18.75 -3.45 7.16
C ASP A 97 19.78 -4.60 7.18
N LEU A 98 20.04 -5.21 6.02
CA LEU A 98 20.94 -6.35 5.86
C LEU A 98 22.30 -6.00 5.21
N MET A 99 22.49 -4.74 4.80
CA MET A 99 23.73 -4.24 4.18
C MET A 99 24.58 -3.47 5.17
#